data_AF-A0A7S2F4Z2-F1
#
_entry.id   AF-A0A7S2F4Z2-F1
#
_cell.length_a   1.000
_cell.length_b   1.000
_cell.length_c   1.000
_cell.angle_alpha   90.00
_cell.angle_beta   90.00
_cell.angle_gamma   90.00
#
_symmetry.space_group_name_H-M   'P 1'
#
loop_
_entity.id
_entity.type
_entity.pdbx_description
1 polymer ?
#
loop_
_entity_poly.entity_id
_entity_poly.type
_entity_poly.pdbx_seq_one_letter_code
_entity_poly.pdbx_strand_id
1 'polypeptide(L)'
;VLIQGGAVRAGAEYEPGPFLMANLFNEFAFDCHQAIIEVPGSIIAESIMNTRLLPKPAPNFLHADEDATITADHVLTHINKLPLEPSRKYKISIYQLLLTGLN
;
A
#
# COMPACT_ATOMS: atom_id res chain seq x y z
N VAL A 1 -2.86 6.22 0.56
CA VAL A 1 -2.58 5.16 1.55
C VAL A 1 -1.59 4.14 0.97
N LEU A 2 -0.73 3.52 1.79
CA LEU A 2 0.11 2.38 1.41
C LEU A 2 -0.15 1.18 2.34
N ILE A 3 -0.35 -0.01 1.79
CA ILE A 3 -0.59 -1.23 2.57
C ILE A 3 0.12 -2.44 1.95
N GLN A 4 0.63 -3.36 2.77
CA GLN A 4 1.24 -4.59 2.30
C GLN A 4 0.19 -5.62 1.90
N GLY A 5 0.42 -6.35 0.81
CA GLY A 5 -0.50 -7.39 0.33
C GLY A 5 -0.77 -8.48 1.36
N GLY A 6 0.23 -8.83 2.18
CA GLY A 6 0.09 -9.82 3.25
C GLY A 6 -0.86 -9.40 4.38
N ALA A 7 -1.22 -8.12 4.47
CA ALA A 7 -2.22 -7.62 5.42
C ALA A 7 -3.67 -7.87 4.94
N VAL A 8 -3.87 -8.11 3.65
CA VAL A 8 -5.18 -8.39 3.04
C VAL A 8 -5.32 -9.91 2.88
N ARG A 9 -6.36 -10.51 3.48
CA ARG A 9 -6.40 -11.96 3.76
C ARG A 9 -7.56 -12.72 3.13
N ALA A 10 -8.70 -12.09 2.83
CA ALA A 10 -9.85 -12.86 2.38
C ALA A 10 -9.67 -13.28 0.91
N GLY A 11 -9.11 -12.40 0.08
CA GLY A 11 -8.99 -12.62 -1.36
C GLY A 11 -10.35 -12.96 -1.97
N ALA A 12 -11.41 -12.38 -1.41
CA ALA A 12 -12.79 -12.76 -1.67
C ALA A 12 -13.46 -11.76 -2.60
N GLU A 13 -14.24 -12.26 -3.55
CA GLU A 13 -15.22 -11.44 -4.25
C GLU A 13 -16.48 -11.37 -3.39
N TYR A 14 -16.89 -10.15 -3.05
CA TYR A 14 -18.09 -9.92 -2.27
C TYR A 14 -19.31 -9.77 -3.18
N GLU A 15 -20.29 -10.66 -3.01
CA GLU A 15 -21.57 -10.58 -3.70
C GLU A 15 -22.27 -9.23 -3.44
N PRO A 16 -23.04 -8.71 -4.42
CA PRO A 16 -23.83 -7.51 -4.23
C PRO A 16 -24.75 -7.61 -3.01
N GLY A 17 -24.57 -6.73 -2.03
CA GLY A 17 -25.29 -6.79 -0.75
C GLY A 17 -24.62 -5.97 0.34
N PRO A 18 -25.08 -6.08 1.60
CA PRO A 18 -24.46 -5.39 2.71
C PRO A 18 -23.06 -5.95 2.99
N PHE A 19 -22.05 -5.06 3.02
CA PHE A 19 -20.72 -5.39 3.50
C PHE A 19 -20.69 -5.27 5.03
N LEU A 20 -20.59 -6.41 5.71
CA LEU A 20 -20.66 -6.49 7.18
C LEU A 20 -19.29 -6.37 7.81
N MET A 21 -19.25 -6.07 9.11
CA MET A 21 -18.00 -6.03 9.89
C MET A 21 -17.25 -7.37 9.84
N ALA A 22 -17.97 -8.50 9.80
CA ALA A 22 -17.36 -9.82 9.63
C ALA A 22 -16.64 -9.94 8.26
N ASN A 23 -17.15 -9.30 7.21
CA ASN A 23 -16.47 -9.27 5.91
C ASN A 23 -15.18 -8.45 6.01
N LEU A 24 -15.22 -7.30 6.70
CA LEU A 24 -14.04 -6.46 6.94
C LEU A 24 -12.96 -7.21 7.71
N PHE A 25 -13.31 -7.89 8.80
CA PHE A 25 -12.35 -8.64 9.62
C PHE A 25 -11.82 -9.91 8.95
N ASN A 26 -12.55 -10.45 7.97
CA ASN A 26 -12.00 -11.50 7.11
C ASN A 26 -10.93 -10.94 6.16
N GLU A 27 -11.06 -9.69 5.67
CA GLU A 27 -10.01 -9.05 4.87
C GLU A 27 -8.82 -8.62 5.72
N PHE A 28 -9.07 -7.91 6.81
CA PHE A 28 -8.06 -7.40 7.72
C PHE A 28 -8.10 -8.19 9.01
N ALA A 29 -7.52 -9.40 8.98
CA ALA A 29 -7.48 -10.30 10.12
C ALA A 29 -6.47 -9.87 11.21
N PHE A 30 -5.74 -8.77 11.00
CA PHE A 30 -4.73 -8.26 11.92
C PHE A 30 -4.99 -6.79 12.24
N ASP A 31 -4.60 -6.36 13.45
CA ASP A 31 -4.57 -4.96 13.83
C ASP A 31 -3.44 -4.23 13.09
N CYS A 32 -3.76 -3.69 11.91
CA CYS A 32 -2.83 -2.93 11.09
C CYS A 32 -2.80 -1.45 11.51
N HIS A 33 -2.28 -1.14 12.71
CA HIS A 33 -2.16 0.24 13.19
C HIS A 33 -1.45 1.16 12.18
N GLN A 34 -2.14 2.20 11.73
CA GLN A 34 -1.63 3.11 10.72
C GLN A 34 -0.87 4.28 11.35
N ALA A 35 0.23 4.67 10.73
CA ALA A 35 0.97 5.89 11.04
C ALA A 35 0.88 6.86 9.85
N ILE A 36 0.78 8.15 10.16
CA ILE A 36 0.82 9.23 9.18
C ILE A 36 2.22 9.86 9.21
N ILE A 37 2.94 9.79 8.10
CA ILE A 37 4.31 10.32 7.99
C ILE A 37 4.47 11.21 6.77
N GLU A 38 5.52 12.00 6.75
CA GLU A 38 5.93 12.80 5.60
C GLU A 38 7.24 12.29 5.02
N VAL A 39 7.22 11.85 3.76
CA VAL A 39 8.39 11.32 3.07
C VAL A 39 8.53 11.90 1.66
N PRO A 40 9.76 12.05 1.12
CA PRO A 40 9.96 12.46 -0.27
C PRO A 40 9.32 11.48 -1.26
N GLY A 41 8.83 12.00 -2.38
CA GLY A 41 8.25 11.19 -3.46
C GLY A 41 9.21 10.12 -3.99
N SER A 42 10.51 10.40 -4.03
CA SER A 42 11.55 9.42 -4.41
C SER A 42 11.54 8.19 -3.51
N ILE A 43 11.38 8.36 -2.19
CA ILE A 43 11.36 7.25 -1.23
C ILE A 43 10.12 6.38 -1.42
N ILE A 44 8.96 6.99 -1.74
CA ILE A 44 7.74 6.24 -2.04
C ILE A 44 7.92 5.41 -3.30
N ALA A 45 8.45 6.02 -4.37
CA ALA A 45 8.68 5.33 -5.65
C ALA A 45 9.66 4.17 -5.51
N GLU A 46 10.78 4.39 -4.80
CA GLU A 46 11.76 3.34 -4.53
C GLU A 46 11.18 2.21 -3.67
N SER A 47 10.40 2.53 -2.63
CA SER A 47 9.77 1.52 -1.77
C SER A 47 8.77 0.65 -2.54
N ILE A 48 7.98 1.25 -3.44
CA ILE A 48 7.06 0.52 -4.31
C ILE A 48 7.85 -0.39 -5.26
N MET A 49 8.87 0.14 -5.93
CA MET A 49 9.69 -0.65 -6.85
C MET A 49 10.34 -1.84 -6.14
N ASN A 50 11.01 -1.59 -5.02
CA ASN A 50 11.76 -2.60 -4.26
C ASN A 50 10.88 -3.73 -3.73
N THR A 51 9.67 -3.41 -3.27
CA THR A 51 8.75 -4.45 -2.74
C THR A 51 8.07 -5.24 -3.84
N ARG A 52 7.76 -4.61 -4.97
CA ARG A 52 7.02 -5.27 -6.06
C ARG A 52 7.88 -6.20 -6.91
N LEU A 53 9.18 -5.93 -7.03
CA LEU A 53 10.12 -6.76 -7.77
C LEU A 53 10.52 -8.07 -7.07
N LEU A 54 10.17 -8.25 -5.80
CA LEU A 54 10.55 -9.46 -5.07
C LEU A 54 9.87 -10.73 -5.62
N PRO A 55 10.56 -11.89 -5.58
CA PRO A 55 9.99 -13.18 -5.96
C PRO A 55 8.66 -13.46 -5.25
N LYS A 56 7.70 -14.06 -5.97
CA LYS A 56 6.37 -14.35 -5.41
C LYS A 56 6.34 -15.72 -4.70
N PRO A 57 5.57 -15.87 -3.61
CA PRO A 57 4.71 -14.86 -2.98
C PRO A 57 5.49 -13.78 -2.21
N ALA A 58 5.09 -12.52 -2.36
CA ALA A 58 5.73 -11.37 -1.73
C ALA A 58 4.72 -10.68 -0.78
N PRO A 59 4.62 -11.09 0.49
CA PRO A 59 3.66 -10.50 1.43
C PRO A 59 3.90 -9.00 1.65
N ASN A 60 5.14 -8.55 1.47
CA ASN A 60 5.52 -7.15 1.58
C ASN A 60 5.23 -6.32 0.32
N PHE A 61 4.59 -6.89 -0.72
CA PHE A 61 4.17 -6.16 -1.91
C PHE A 61 3.31 -4.95 -1.51
N LEU A 62 3.79 -3.73 -1.80
CA LEU A 62 3.05 -2.53 -1.42
C LEU A 62 1.94 -2.20 -2.44
N HIS A 63 0.70 -2.28 -1.98
CA HIS A 63 -0.45 -1.67 -2.61
C HIS A 63 -0.47 -0.18 -2.30
N ALA A 64 -0.92 0.59 -3.29
CA ALA A 64 -1.17 2.01 -3.17
C ALA A 64 -2.66 2.26 -3.41
N ASP A 65 -3.12 3.38 -2.89
CA ASP A 65 -4.47 3.89 -3.07
C ASP A 65 -4.82 4.20 -4.53
N GLU A 66 -6.11 4.28 -4.86
CA GLU A 66 -6.60 4.39 -6.24
C GLU A 66 -6.11 5.65 -6.96
N ASP A 67 -5.83 6.71 -6.20
CA ASP A 67 -5.36 7.98 -6.73
C ASP A 67 -3.86 8.00 -7.10
N ALA A 68 -3.15 6.89 -6.89
CA ALA A 68 -1.78 6.69 -7.33
C ALA A 68 -1.71 5.88 -8.63
N THR A 69 -0.86 6.30 -9.58
CA THR A 69 -0.68 5.58 -10.84
C THR A 69 0.67 4.90 -10.87
N ILE A 70 0.66 3.57 -10.99
CA ILE A 70 1.86 2.73 -11.05
C ILE A 70 1.81 1.92 -12.35
N THR A 71 2.87 1.96 -13.14
CA THR A 71 2.93 1.25 -14.43
C THR A 71 3.04 -0.26 -14.24
N ALA A 72 2.88 -1.02 -15.34
CA ALA A 72 3.11 -2.46 -15.36
C ALA A 72 4.54 -2.82 -14.88
N ASP A 73 5.52 -1.97 -15.22
CA ASP A 73 6.93 -2.10 -14.81
C ASP A 73 7.19 -1.61 -13.37
N HIS A 74 6.13 -1.44 -12.57
CA HIS A 74 6.18 -1.04 -11.16
C HIS A 74 6.73 0.38 -10.89
N VAL A 75 6.70 1.25 -11.90
CA VAL A 75 7.13 2.64 -11.76
C VAL A 75 5.97 3.52 -11.30
N LEU A 76 6.12 4.16 -10.14
CA LEU A 76 5.17 5.18 -9.66
C LEU A 76 5.32 6.46 -10.49
N THR A 77 4.22 6.91 -11.11
CA THR A 77 4.21 8.10 -11.98
C THR A 77 3.37 9.24 -11.44
N HIS A 78 2.32 8.94 -10.66
CA HIS A 78 1.41 9.94 -10.13
C HIS A 78 1.04 9.64 -8.67
N ILE A 79 0.86 10.70 -7.88
CA ILE A 79 0.26 10.67 -6.54
C ILE A 79 -0.85 11.71 -6.52
N ASN A 80 -2.04 11.36 -6.04
CA ASN A 80 -3.22 12.24 -6.04
C ASN A 80 -3.55 12.78 -7.43
N LYS A 81 -3.42 11.91 -8.46
CA LYS A 81 -3.63 12.25 -9.88
C LYS A 81 -2.70 13.35 -10.42
N LEU A 82 -1.68 13.77 -9.66
CA LEU A 82 -0.66 14.73 -10.08
C LEU A 82 0.66 14.00 -10.36
N PRO A 83 1.47 14.48 -11.32
CA PRO A 83 2.77 13.90 -11.60
C PRO A 83 3.63 13.81 -10.34
N LEU A 84 4.33 12.70 -10.17
CA LEU A 84 5.25 12.50 -9.06
C LEU A 84 6.39 13.52 -9.13
N GLU A 85 6.47 14.39 -8.13
CA GLU A 85 7.63 15.24 -7.86
C GLU A 85 8.56 14.52 -6.87
N PRO A 86 9.80 14.12 -7.24
CA PRO A 86 10.66 13.30 -6.39
C PRO A 86 11.08 13.96 -5.07
N SER A 87 11.34 15.27 -5.09
CA SER A 87 11.82 16.03 -3.92
C SER A 87 10.70 16.54 -3.01
N ARG A 88 9.45 16.56 -3.51
CA ARG A 88 8.29 16.98 -2.73
C ARG A 88 8.02 15.98 -1.61
N LYS A 89 7.75 16.48 -0.41
CA LYS A 89 7.28 15.65 0.71
C LYS A 89 5.78 15.38 0.54
N TYR A 90 5.41 14.11 0.64
CA TYR A 90 4.03 13.65 0.63
C TYR A 90 3.67 13.12 2.01
N LYS A 91 2.47 13.48 2.45
CA LYS A 91 1.86 12.90 3.64
C LYS A 91 1.18 11.60 3.25
N ILE A 92 1.60 10.49 3.86
CA ILE A 92 1.07 9.16 3.58
C ILE A 92 0.62 8.48 4.86
N SER A 93 -0.37 7.59 4.74
CA SER A 93 -0.72 6.60 5.77
C SER A 93 -0.09 5.27 5.40
N ILE A 94 0.58 4.64 6.36
CA ILE A 94 1.25 3.34 6.20
C ILE A 94 1.18 2.53 7.50
N TYR A 95 1.23 1.19 7.40
CA TYR A 95 1.29 0.33 8.58
C TYR A 95 2.55 0.65 9.42
N GLN A 96 2.35 0.98 10.70
CA GLN A 96 3.40 1.51 11.57
C GLN A 96 4.62 0.57 11.71
N LEU A 97 4.40 -0.75 11.63
CA LEU A 97 5.47 -1.74 11.78
C LEU A 97 6.52 -1.62 10.66
N LEU A 98 6.12 -1.12 9.49
CA LEU A 98 7.02 -0.95 8.35
C LEU A 98 8.04 0.17 8.59
N LEU A 99 7.74 1.07 9.52
CA LEU A 99 8.64 2.16 9.90
C LEU A 99 9.79 1.67 10.78
N THR A 100 9.65 0.52 11.43
CA THR A 100 10.70 -0.04 12.28
C THR A 100 11.67 -0.94 11.52
N GLY A 101 11.49 -1.10 10.20
CA GLY A 101 12.33 -1.95 9.35
C GLY A 101 12.17 -3.46 9.60
N LEU A 102 11.15 -3.85 10.37
CA LEU A 102 10.81 -5.26 10.61
C LEU A 102 9.84 -5.71 9.51
N ASN A 103 10.32 -6.57 8.62
CA ASN A 103 9.52 -7.38 7.70
C ASN A 103 9.69 -8.85 8.07
#